data_AF-A0A8T5B328-F1
#
_entry.id   AF-A0A8T5B328-F1
#
_cell.length_a   1.000
_cell.length_b   1.000
_cell.length_c   1.000
_cell.angle_alpha   90.00
_cell.angle_beta   90.00
_cell.angle_gamma   90.00
#
_symmetry.space_group_name_H-M   'P 1'
#
loop_
_entity.id
_entity.type
_entity.pdbx_description
1 polymer ?
#
loop_
_entity_poly.entity_id
_entity_poly.type
_entity_poly.pdbx_seq_one_letter_code
_entity_poly.pdbx_strand_id
1 'polypeptide(L)' 'MKHILDEIIKIEKFTEGLTKIVFFENVEKQYAVLRTLEITGETKNLSKELRLKNRKIPWKDIADMRNKLIQKYFGVNLE' A
#
# COMPACT_ATOMS: atom_id res chain seq x y z
N MET A 1 11.75 -9.56 4.76
CA MET A 1 10.71 -10.07 3.83
C MET A 1 9.40 -10.45 4.51
N LYS A 2 9.41 -11.11 5.68
CA LYS A 2 8.17 -11.41 6.45
C LYS A 2 7.27 -10.18 6.63
N HIS A 3 7.85 -9.02 6.94
CA HIS A 3 7.10 -7.78 7.16
C HIS A 3 6.16 -7.35 6.03
N ILE A 4 6.53 -7.47 4.76
CA ILE A 4 5.68 -6.95 3.65
C ILE A 4 4.42 -7.81 3.47
N LEU A 5 4.57 -9.13 3.55
CA LEU A 5 3.42 -10.04 3.45
C LEU A 5 2.47 -9.84 4.65
N ASP A 6 3.04 -9.68 5.84
CA ASP A 6 2.26 -9.39 7.05
C ASP A 6 1.46 -8.09 6.92
N GLU A 7 2.03 -7.04 6.31
CA GLU A 7 1.32 -5.78 6.05
C GLU A 7 0.21 -5.91 5.00
N ILE A 8 0.41 -6.73 3.96
CA ILE A 8 -0.65 -7.01 2.96
C ILE A 8 -1.82 -7.73 3.62
N ILE A 9 -1.56 -8.74 4.45
CA ILE A 9 -2.58 -9.48 5.20
C ILE A 9 -3.36 -8.54 6.14
N LYS A 10 -2.69 -7.54 6.74
CA LYS A 10 -3.37 -6.54 7.57
C LYS A 10 -4.35 -5.69 6.77
N ILE A 11 -4.04 -5.32 5.53
CA ILE A 11 -4.96 -4.56 4.67
C ILE A 11 -6.24 -5.36 4.45
N GLU A 12 -6.12 -6.64 4.11
CA GLU A 12 -7.27 -7.54 3.92
C GLU A 12 -8.12 -7.59 5.19
N LYS A 13 -7.50 -7.81 6.35
CA LYS A 13 -8.20 -7.82 7.65
C LYS A 13 -8.85 -6.49 8.02
N PHE A 14 -8.23 -5.36 7.67
CA PHE A 14 -8.79 -4.05 8.00
C PHE A 14 -10.00 -3.71 7.14
N THR A 15 -10.04 -4.23 5.91
CA THR A 15 -11.07 -3.95 4.91
C THR A 15 -12.12 -5.05 4.80
N GLU A 16 -11.93 -6.19 5.46
CA GLU A 16 -12.86 -7.30 5.49
C GLU A 16 -14.25 -6.88 5.96
N GLY A 17 -15.27 -7.22 5.17
CA GLY A 17 -16.67 -6.90 5.46
C GLY A 17 -17.03 -5.41 5.35
N LEU A 18 -16.10 -4.53 4.97
CA LEU A 18 -16.38 -3.10 4.82
C LEU A 18 -16.96 -2.80 3.44
N THR A 19 -18.02 -2.00 3.41
CA THR A 19 -18.43 -1.35 2.17
C THR A 19 -17.52 -0.16 1.88
N LYS A 20 -17.48 0.25 0.62
CA LYS A 20 -16.72 1.43 0.19
C LYS A 20 -17.08 2.68 1.02
N ILE A 21 -18.38 2.92 1.24
CA ILE A 21 -18.87 4.08 1.99
C ILE A 21 -18.34 4.04 3.43
N VAL A 22 -18.50 2.91 4.12
CA VAL A 22 -18.04 2.74 5.51
C VAL A 22 -16.53 2.92 5.63
N PHE A 23 -15.76 2.47 4.64
CA PHE A 23 -14.32 2.70 4.61
C PHE A 23 -13.97 4.19 4.48
N PHE A 24 -14.63 4.92 3.57
CA PHE A 24 -14.36 6.35 3.35
C PHE A 24 -14.85 7.26 4.49
N GLU A 25 -15.79 6.80 5.31
CA GLU A 25 -16.23 7.50 6.52
C GLU A 25 -15.36 7.17 7.75
N ASN A 26 -14.57 6.09 7.69
CA ASN A 26 -13.72 5.66 8.80
C ASN A 26 -12.26 6.11 8.61
N VAL A 27 -11.92 7.24 9.20
CA VAL A 27 -10.57 7.84 9.14
C VAL A 27 -9.50 6.90 9.70
N GLU A 28 -9.76 6.21 10.81
CA GLU A 28 -8.79 5.29 11.43
C GLU A 28 -8.42 4.13 10.50
N LYS A 29 -9.42 3.55 9.83
CA LYS A 29 -9.20 2.49 8.82
C LYS A 29 -8.41 2.99 7.63
N GLN A 30 -8.67 4.21 7.18
CA GLN A 30 -7.88 4.83 6.11
C GLN A 30 -6.42 5.01 6.51
N TYR A 31 -6.16 5.52 7.71
CA TYR A 31 -4.78 5.63 8.23
C TYR A 31 -4.10 4.27 8.38
N ALA A 32 -4.81 3.25 8.86
CA ALA A 32 -4.28 1.90 9.01
C ALA A 32 -3.89 1.29 7.65
N VAL A 33 -4.75 1.42 6.64
CA VAL A 33 -4.47 0.97 5.26
C VAL A 33 -3.36 1.80 4.61
N LEU A 34 -3.32 3.11 4.84
CA LEU A 34 -2.26 3.95 4.31
C LEU A 34 -0.89 3.56 4.87
N ARG A 35 -0.81 3.27 6.17
CA ARG A 35 0.44 2.89 6.82
C ARG A 35 0.98 1.57 6.31
N THR A 36 0.13 0.56 6.14
CA THR A 36 0.51 -0.75 5.58
C THR A 36 0.96 -0.62 4.13
N LEU A 37 0.33 0.25 3.34
CA LEU A 37 0.73 0.55 1.96
C LEU A 37 2.08 1.29 1.90
N GLU A 38 2.37 2.19 2.84
CA GLU A 38 3.68 2.86 2.94
C GLU A 38 4.80 1.84 3.20
N ILE A 39 4.61 0.93 4.15
CA ILE A 39 5.57 -0.12 4.48
C ILE A 39 5.74 -1.09 3.30
N THR A 40 4.66 -1.40 2.59
CA THR A 40 4.72 -2.21 1.35
C THR A 40 5.48 -1.49 0.23
N GLY A 41 5.44 -0.17 0.18
CA GLY A 41 6.24 0.66 -0.73
C GLY A 41 7.76 0.60 -0.48
N GLU A 42 8.20 0.11 0.69
CA GLU A 42 9.62 -0.16 0.97
C GLU A 42 10.20 -1.31 0.13
N THR A 43 9.37 -2.00 -0.66
CA THR A 43 9.80 -2.94 -1.71
C THR A 43 10.84 -2.37 -2.66
N LYS A 44 10.96 -1.03 -2.78
CA LYS A 44 12.07 -0.36 -3.48
C LYS A 44 13.47 -0.77 -2.99
N ASN A 45 13.58 -1.18 -1.71
CA ASN A 45 14.82 -1.62 -1.07
C ASN A 45 15.13 -3.10 -1.31
N LEU A 46 14.27 -3.84 -2.02
CA LEU A 46 14.54 -5.24 -2.38
C LEU A 46 15.70 -5.35 -3.37
N SER A 47 16.53 -6.38 -3.18
CA SER A 47 17.66 -6.65 -4.07
C SER A 47 17.20 -6.86 -5.51
N LYS A 48 18.07 -6.49 -6.47
CA LYS A 48 17.79 -6.70 -7.89
C LYS A 48 17.52 -8.17 -8.20
N GLU A 49 18.29 -9.08 -7.59
CA GLU A 49 18.13 -10.52 -7.77
C GLU A 49 16.72 -11.00 -7.38
N LEU A 50 16.19 -10.50 -6.26
CA LEU A 50 14.87 -10.91 -5.78
C LEU A 50 13.74 -10.38 -6.67
N ARG A 51 13.89 -9.15 -7.17
CA ARG A 51 12.97 -8.57 -8.17
C ARG A 51 13.04 -9.32 -9.51
N LEU A 52 14.23 -9.75 -9.92
CA LEU A 52 14.46 -10.51 -11.16
C LEU A 52 13.95 -11.96 -11.07
N LYS A 53 13.95 -12.58 -9.88
CA LYS A 53 13.32 -13.88 -9.63
C LYS A 53 11.79 -13.80 -9.66
N ASN A 54 11.23 -12.63 -9.36
CA ASN A 54 9.79 -12.39 -9.25
C ASN A 54 9.29 -11.32 -10.25
N ARG A 55 9.66 -11.44 -11.52
CA ARG A 55 9.34 -10.43 -12.56
C ARG A 55 7.84 -10.22 -12.81
N LYS A 56 7.01 -11.21 -12.46
CA LYS A 56 5.55 -11.12 -12.59
C LYS A 56 4.92 -10.12 -11.62
N ILE A 57 5.62 -9.75 -10.56
CA ILE A 57 5.14 -8.78 -9.57
C ILE A 57 5.43 -7.37 -10.11
N PRO A 58 4.44 -6.46 -10.14
CA PRO A 58 4.60 -5.10 -10.63
C PRO A 58 5.31 -4.21 -9.59
N TRP A 59 6.59 -4.50 -9.31
CA TRP A 59 7.38 -3.82 -8.28
C TRP A 59 7.41 -2.30 -8.42
N LYS A 60 7.41 -1.81 -9.67
CA LYS A 60 7.40 -0.37 -9.96
C LYS A 60 6.08 0.26 -9.52
N ASP A 61 4.96 -0.35 -9.85
CA ASP A 61 3.64 0.17 -9.45
C ASP A 61 3.45 0.15 -7.93
N ILE A 62 3.98 -0.88 -7.25
CA ILE A 62 3.95 -0.97 -5.79
C ILE A 62 4.80 0.13 -5.15
N ALA A 63 5.97 0.43 -5.69
CA ALA A 63 6.82 1.53 -5.21
C ALA A 63 6.18 2.91 -5.49
N ASP A 64 5.59 3.08 -6.67
CA ASP A 64 4.92 4.33 -7.10
C ASP A 64 3.59 4.58 -6.36
N MET A 65 3.02 3.54 -5.75
CA MET A 65 1.78 3.60 -4.98
C MET A 65 1.87 4.62 -3.82
N ARG A 66 3.03 4.75 -3.18
CA ARG A 66 3.27 5.76 -2.13
C ARG A 66 3.01 7.17 -2.65
N ASN A 67 3.50 7.48 -3.85
CA ASN A 67 3.36 8.80 -4.46
C ASN A 67 1.89 9.08 -4.82
N LYS A 68 1.19 8.07 -5.36
CA LYS A 68 -0.24 8.17 -5.71
C LYS A 68 -1.12 8.33 -4.47
N LEU A 69 -0.78 7.66 -3.36
CA LEU A 69 -1.52 7.76 -2.09
C LEU A 69 -1.37 9.16 -1.48
N ILE A 70 -0.17 9.74 -1.50
CA ILE A 70 0.06 11.10 -1.01
C ILE A 70 -0.76 12.12 -1.81
N GLN A 71 -0.79 12.00 -3.14
CA GLN A 71 -1.56 12.90 -3.99
C GLN A 71 -3.08 12.79 -3.76
N LYS A 72 -3.63 11.58 -3.67
CA LYS A 72 -5.09 11.37 -3.62
C LYS A 72 -5.70 11.49 -2.22
N TYR A 73 -4.99 11.11 -1.16
CA TYR A 73 -5.55 11.11 0.20
C TYR A 73 -5.16 12.33 1.03
N PHE A 74 -3.99 12.95 0.80
CA PHE A 74 -3.59 14.17 1.52
C PHE A 74 -3.95 15.46 0.78
N GLY A 75 -4.71 15.39 -0.31
CA GLY A 75 -5.24 16.57 -0.97
C GLY A 75 -4.16 17.58 -1.37
N VAL A 76 -2.97 17.12 -1.77
CA VAL A 76 -2.14 18.00 -2.59
C VAL A 76 -2.77 17.95 -3.96
N ASN A 77 -3.67 18.91 -4.19
CA ASN A 77 -4.07 19.35 -5.51
C ASN A 77 -2.78 19.82 -6.20
N LEU A 78 -1.99 18.88 -6.72
CA LEU A 78 -0.90 19.16 -7.62
C LEU A 78 -1.54 19.26 -8.99
N GLU A 79 -2.04 20.46 -9.29
CA GLU A 79 -1.97 20.95 -10.67
C GLU A 79 -0.52 20.90 -11.17
#